data_AF-A0A4S0JFN9-F1
#
_entry.id   AF-A0A4S0JFN9-F1
#
_cell.length_a   1.000
_cell.length_b   1.000
_cell.length_c   1.000
_cell.angle_alpha   90.00
_cell.angle_beta   90.00
_cell.angle_gamma   90.00
#
_symmetry.space_group_name_H-M   'P 1'
#
loop_
_entity.id
_entity.type
_entity.pdbx_description
1 polymer ?
#
loop_
_entity_poly.entity_id
_entity_poly.type
_entity_poly.pdbx_seq_one_letter_code
_entity_poly.pdbx_strand_id
1 'polypeptide(L)'
;RTLTHPRFRAAFDFLSLRQVASSEHAADVEFWRDAQAQSGRELESSLDAMHSEETEDESGAPRKRRRRRRRPGATAGAAGE
;
A
#
# COMPACT_ATOMS: atom_id res chain seq x y z
N ARG A 1 -7.39 8.35 -5.16
CA ARG A 1 -7.87 9.00 -3.91
C ARG A 1 -7.01 8.62 -2.70
N THR A 2 -5.75 9.01 -2.67
CA THR A 2 -4.84 8.71 -1.53
C THR A 2 -5.16 9.60 -0.32
N LEU A 3 -5.44 10.89 -0.52
CA LEU A 3 -5.69 11.86 0.55
C LEU A 3 -7.09 11.83 1.17
N THR A 4 -8.10 11.30 0.47
CA THR A 4 -9.44 11.05 1.03
C THR A 4 -9.49 9.75 1.82
N HIS A 5 -8.41 8.95 1.84
CA HIS A 5 -8.40 7.64 2.45
C HIS A 5 -8.25 7.74 3.98
N PRO A 6 -9.07 7.06 4.79
CA PRO A 6 -9.00 7.18 6.26
C PRO A 6 -7.66 6.75 6.86
N ARG A 7 -6.88 5.94 6.15
CA ARG A 7 -5.53 5.48 6.58
C ARG A 7 -4.40 6.39 6.14
N PHE A 8 -4.67 7.43 5.34
CA PHE A 8 -3.63 8.30 4.80
C PHE A 8 -2.81 8.95 5.92
N ARG A 9 -3.48 9.43 6.97
CA ARG A 9 -2.80 10.08 8.09
C ARG A 9 -1.78 9.17 8.77
N ALA A 10 -2.17 7.92 9.04
CA ALA A 10 -1.27 6.93 9.62
C ALA A 10 -0.09 6.59 8.69
N ALA A 11 -0.32 6.53 7.38
CA ALA A 11 0.74 6.31 6.40
C ALA A 11 1.74 7.47 6.36
N PHE A 12 1.25 8.71 6.40
CA PHE A 12 2.08 9.92 6.45
C PHE A 12 2.86 10.03 7.77
N ASP A 13 2.24 9.69 8.91
CA ASP A 13 2.92 9.66 10.20
C ASP A 13 4.05 8.60 10.20
N PHE A 14 3.82 7.43 9.60
CA PHE A 14 4.86 6.41 9.43
C PHE A 14 6.00 6.88 8.52
N LEU A 15 5.68 7.58 7.42
CA LEU A 15 6.69 8.18 6.53
C LEU A 15 7.53 9.23 7.28
N SER A 16 6.90 10.04 8.12
CA SER A 16 7.59 11.03 8.96
C SER A 16 8.53 10.36 9.97
N LEU A 17 8.14 9.24 10.58
CA LEU A 17 9.01 8.45 11.45
C LEU A 17 10.21 7.85 10.70
N ARG A 18 10.01 7.41 9.44
CA ARG A 18 11.09 6.91 8.58
C ARG A 18 12.10 8.00 8.23
N GLN A 19 11.64 9.25 8.04
CA GLN A 19 12.53 10.39 7.79
C GLN A 19 13.48 10.66 8.96
N VAL A 20 13.01 10.53 10.21
CA VAL A 20 13.85 10.71 11.41
C VAL A 20 14.97 9.67 11.47
N ALA A 21 14.72 8.46 10.98
CA ALA A 21 15.72 7.39 10.92
C ALA A 21 16.66 7.47 9.71
N SER A 22 16.20 8.04 8.58
CA SER A 22 16.99 8.24 7.35
C SER A 22 16.51 9.45 6.56
N SER A 23 17.44 10.33 6.21
CA SER A 23 17.19 11.55 5.41
C SER A 23 16.75 11.29 3.97
N GLU A 24 16.85 10.04 3.49
CA GLU A 24 16.42 9.62 2.14
C GLU A 24 14.95 9.99 1.85
N HIS A 25 14.10 9.96 2.87
CA HIS A 25 12.65 10.22 2.73
C HIS A 25 12.28 11.70 2.85
N ALA A 26 13.26 12.62 2.89
CA ALA A 26 12.99 14.03 3.08
C ALA A 26 12.15 14.62 1.93
N ALA A 27 12.50 14.28 0.68
CA ALA A 27 11.77 14.74 -0.51
C ALA A 27 10.32 14.23 -0.53
N ASP A 28 10.10 12.97 -0.15
CA ASP A 28 8.75 12.39 -0.08
C ASP A 28 7.89 13.09 0.97
N VAL A 29 8.45 13.38 2.15
CA VAL A 29 7.73 14.09 3.21
C VAL A 29 7.38 15.50 2.78
N GLU A 30 8.28 16.19 2.10
CA GLU A 30 8.06 17.55 1.60
C GLU A 30 6.96 17.56 0.52
N PHE A 31 7.02 16.64 -0.44
CA PHE A 31 5.98 16.45 -1.45
C PHE A 31 4.60 16.23 -0.82
N TRP A 32 4.48 15.31 0.14
CA TRP A 32 3.20 15.02 0.79
C TRP A 32 2.70 16.12 1.73
N ARG A 33 3.58 17.02 2.19
CA ARG A 33 3.22 18.23 2.92
C ARG A 33 2.64 19.29 2.00
N ASP A 34 3.29 19.53 0.87
CA ASP A 34 2.81 20.49 -0.13
C ASP A 34 1.49 20.04 -0.76
N ALA A 35 1.38 18.75 -1.03
CA ALA A 35 0.14 18.09 -1.44
C ALA A 35 -1.03 18.34 -0.47
N GLN A 36 -0.78 18.40 0.84
CA GLN A 36 -1.83 18.72 1.83
C GLN A 36 -2.22 20.20 1.84
N ALA A 37 -1.32 21.09 1.42
CA ALA A 37 -1.57 22.53 1.34
C ALA A 37 -2.29 22.93 0.04
N GLN A 38 -2.17 22.13 -1.03
CA GLN A 38 -2.82 22.35 -2.31
C GLN A 38 -4.33 22.02 -2.30
N SER A 39 -5.07 22.68 -3.18
CA SER A 39 -6.50 22.43 -3.34
C SER A 39 -6.74 21.02 -3.90
N GLY A 40 -7.82 20.37 -3.46
CA GLY A 40 -8.05 18.94 -3.73
C GLY A 40 -8.05 18.51 -5.21
N ARG A 41 -8.24 19.44 -6.16
CA ARG A 41 -8.18 19.18 -7.61
C ARG A 41 -6.76 19.14 -8.18
N GLU A 42 -5.89 20.06 -7.77
CA GLU A 42 -4.50 20.13 -8.25
C GLU A 42 -3.71 18.91 -7.76
N LEU A 43 -3.98 18.54 -6.52
CA LEU A 43 -3.50 17.35 -5.88
C LEU A 43 -3.90 16.06 -6.60
N GLU A 44 -5.16 15.95 -7.04
CA GLU A 44 -5.66 14.78 -7.77
C GLU A 44 -4.91 14.60 -9.10
N SER A 45 -4.64 15.70 -9.81
CA SER A 45 -3.85 15.68 -11.05
C SER A 45 -2.40 15.25 -10.84
N SER A 46 -1.73 15.72 -9.77
CA SER A 46 -0.34 15.35 -9.49
C SER A 46 -0.20 13.89 -9.07
N LEU A 47 -1.20 13.35 -8.37
CA LEU A 47 -1.20 11.95 -7.93
C LEU A 47 -1.46 10.97 -9.06
N ASP A 48 -2.32 11.33 -10.01
CA ASP A 48 -2.59 10.51 -11.20
C ASP A 48 -1.34 10.37 -12.07
N ALA A 49 -0.55 11.45 -12.20
CA ALA A 49 0.74 11.43 -12.88
C ALA A 49 1.76 10.50 -12.20
N MET A 50 1.97 10.62 -10.88
CA MET A 50 2.92 9.76 -10.16
C MET A 50 2.49 8.29 -10.11
N HIS A 51 1.19 8.01 -9.97
CA HIS A 51 0.73 6.62 -9.89
C HIS A 51 0.85 5.91 -11.24
N SER A 52 0.73 6.65 -12.34
CA SER A 52 1.00 6.15 -13.69
C SER A 52 2.46 5.73 -13.86
N GLU A 53 3.41 6.47 -13.27
CA GLU A 53 4.85 6.15 -13.30
C GLU A 53 5.21 4.96 -12.39
N GLU A 54 4.61 4.85 -11.19
CA GLU A 54 4.87 3.72 -10.26
C GLU A 54 4.32 2.37 -10.78
N THR A 55 3.23 2.39 -11.55
CA THR A 55 2.72 1.16 -12.20
C THR A 55 3.61 0.62 -13.31
N GLU A 56 4.55 1.39 -13.86
CA GLU A 56 5.52 0.86 -14.83
C GLU A 56 6.68 0.11 -14.15
N ASP A 57 7.05 0.45 -12.92
CA ASP A 57 8.16 -0.19 -12.19
C ASP A 57 7.73 -1.43 -11.34
N GLU A 58 6.47 -1.53 -10.88
CA GLU A 58 5.98 -2.70 -10.12
C GLU A 58 5.23 -3.76 -10.98
N SER A 59 5.19 -3.63 -12.31
CA SER A 59 4.49 -4.58 -13.20
C SER A 59 5.30 -5.84 -13.57
N GLY A 60 6.36 -6.14 -12.82
CA GLY A 60 7.36 -7.17 -13.19
C GLY A 60 7.24 -8.54 -12.52
N ALA A 61 6.40 -8.73 -11.49
CA ALA A 61 6.39 -10.02 -10.77
C ALA A 61 4.99 -10.50 -10.39
N PRO A 62 4.43 -11.51 -11.10
CA PRO A 62 3.18 -12.14 -10.67
C PRO A 62 3.38 -12.81 -9.31
N ARG A 63 2.74 -12.28 -8.27
CA ARG A 63 2.74 -12.85 -6.92
C ARG A 63 2.22 -14.29 -6.95
N LYS A 64 3.13 -15.25 -6.86
CA LYS A 64 2.86 -16.70 -6.85
C LYS A 64 1.91 -17.03 -5.69
N ARG A 65 0.61 -17.18 -5.99
CA ARG A 65 -0.43 -17.62 -5.04
C ARG A 65 0.04 -18.91 -4.36
N ARG A 66 0.43 -18.80 -3.09
CA ARG A 66 0.82 -19.94 -2.26
C ARG A 66 -0.39 -20.86 -2.13
N ARG A 67 -0.40 -21.95 -2.92
CA ARG A 67 -1.45 -22.98 -2.91
C ARG A 67 -1.53 -23.55 -1.50
N ARG A 68 -2.60 -23.19 -0.77
CA ARG A 68 -2.91 -23.77 0.54
C ARG A 68 -3.15 -25.26 0.33
N ARG A 69 -2.21 -26.12 0.75
CA ARG A 69 -2.39 -27.58 0.72
C ARG A 69 -3.64 -27.89 1.56
N ARG A 70 -4.74 -28.27 0.92
CA ARG A 70 -5.88 -28.88 1.61
C ARG A 70 -5.37 -30.21 2.16
N ARG A 71 -5.24 -30.32 3.49
CA ARG A 71 -5.16 -31.63 4.15
C ARG A 71 -6.47 -32.36 3.81
N PRO A 72 -6.45 -33.53 3.17
CA PRO A 72 -7.66 -34.34 3.07
C PRO A 72 -8.10 -34.69 4.49
N GLY A 73 -9.39 -34.47 4.74
CA GLY A 73 -10.00 -34.59 6.05
C GLY A 73 -9.76 -35.98 6.63
N ALA A 74 -9.48 -35.99 7.94
CA ALA A 74 -9.72 -37.15 8.76
C ALA A 74 -11.18 -37.57 8.58
N THR A 75 -11.41 -38.64 7.83
CA THR A 75 -12.64 -39.42 7.91
C THR A 75 -12.62 -40.08 9.29
N ALA A 76 -13.21 -39.39 10.26
CA ALA A 76 -13.64 -39.98 11.51
C ALA A 76 -14.57 -41.14 11.15
N GLY A 77 -14.11 -42.37 11.37
CA GLY A 77 -14.94 -43.56 11.32
C GLY A 77 -15.99 -43.44 12.41
N ALA A 78 -17.22 -43.13 12.01
CA ALA A 78 -18.39 -43.24 12.83
C ALA A 78 -18.85 -44.71 12.85
N ALA A 79 -19.15 -45.17 14.05
CA ALA A 79 -19.72 -46.48 14.37
C ALA A 79 -21.08 -46.71 13.70
N GLY A 80 -21.41 -47.98 13.44
CA GLY A 80 -22.78 -48.41 13.12
C GLY A 80 -22.84 -49.78 12.45
N GLU A 81 -23.02 -50.80 13.29
CA GLU A 81 -23.50 -52.18 13.04
C GLU A 81 -22.62 -53.17 12.25
#